data_AF-A0A6I2G5Q5-F1
#
_entry.id   AF-A0A6I2G5Q5-F1
#
_cell.length_a   1.000
_cell.length_b   1.000
_cell.length_c   1.000
_cell.angle_alpha   90.00
_cell.angle_beta   90.00
_cell.angle_gamma   90.00
#
_symmetry.space_group_name_H-M   'P 1'
#
loop_
_entity.id
_entity.type
_entity.pdbx_description
1 polymer ?
#
loop_
_entity_poly.entity_id
_entity_poly.type
_entity_poly.pdbx_seq_one_letter_code
_entity_poly.pdbx_strand_id
1 'polypeptide(L)'
;MTMTGDQLRRLEAAMVDGRRWRASAHRAVIIDHPELGKLARRLVWASFAADGTVIESFRLDQDGVPVDARDEALELPDDALIGVAHPVQLGQALDRWHAVFANSELSQPFEQLERAVYRFTPAEAASNELPRFVDREVPTRRLYGLRQHGWELGYDALYRSFGLKQRVVVELDPGIHGGYSYEAEQQVIVAVRCEGGDFGGLDALAASELLRQLERLAA
;
A
#
# COMPACT_ATOMS: atom_id res chain seq x y z
N MET A 1 5.09 -15.84 17.13
CA MET A 1 4.36 -14.70 16.55
C MET A 1 3.59 -14.05 17.69
N THR A 2 4.04 -12.89 18.19
CA THR A 2 3.35 -12.18 19.27
C THR A 2 2.15 -11.44 18.68
N MET A 3 1.06 -11.34 19.44
CA MET A 3 -0.19 -10.68 19.02
C MET A 3 0.06 -9.29 18.40
N THR A 4 1.04 -8.54 18.90
CA THR A 4 1.43 -7.21 18.39
C THR A 4 1.99 -7.24 16.97
N GLY A 5 2.77 -8.26 16.60
CA GLY A 5 3.38 -8.36 15.26
C GLY A 5 2.35 -8.64 14.16
N ASP A 6 1.28 -9.36 14.48
CA ASP A 6 0.19 -9.65 13.53
C ASP A 6 -0.69 -8.44 13.29
N GLN A 7 -0.99 -7.70 14.36
CA GLN A 7 -1.75 -6.47 14.27
C GLN A 7 -1.00 -5.41 13.45
N LEU A 8 0.32 -5.34 13.60
CA LEU A 8 1.16 -4.46 12.80
C LEU A 8 1.05 -4.77 11.31
N ARG A 9 1.24 -6.04 10.93
CA ARG A 9 1.12 -6.46 9.53
C ARG A 9 -0.27 -6.19 8.96
N ARG A 10 -1.33 -6.34 9.78
CA ARG A 10 -2.70 -6.04 9.36
C ARG A 10 -2.93 -4.54 9.10
N LEU A 11 -2.35 -3.67 9.92
CA LEU A 11 -2.44 -2.21 9.71
C LEU A 11 -1.65 -1.77 8.49
N GLU A 12 -0.44 -2.30 8.28
CA GLU A 12 0.33 -2.02 7.05
C GLU A 12 -0.41 -2.54 5.81
N ALA A 13 -0.91 -3.77 5.84
CA ALA A 13 -1.72 -4.32 4.73
C ALA A 13 -2.96 -3.46 4.48
N ALA A 14 -3.65 -3.01 5.52
CA ALA A 14 -4.81 -2.13 5.36
C ALA A 14 -4.48 -0.78 4.73
N MET A 15 -3.29 -0.22 4.98
CA MET A 15 -2.80 0.97 4.29
C MET A 15 -2.59 0.68 2.79
N VAL A 16 -1.88 -0.40 2.48
CA VAL A 16 -1.51 -0.81 1.10
C VAL A 16 -2.73 -1.19 0.27
N ASP A 17 -3.68 -1.90 0.86
CA ASP A 17 -4.90 -2.37 0.21
C ASP A 17 -6.00 -1.30 0.19
N GLY A 18 -5.75 -0.12 0.76
CA GLY A 18 -6.73 0.97 0.79
C GLY A 18 -7.97 0.65 1.63
N ARG A 19 -7.86 -0.24 2.62
CA ARG A 19 -8.99 -0.65 3.47
C ARG A 19 -9.51 0.54 4.29
N ARG A 20 -10.84 0.64 4.37
CA ARG A 20 -11.55 1.68 5.12
C ARG A 20 -12.54 1.09 6.12
N TRP A 21 -12.81 1.84 7.16
CA TRP A 21 -13.81 1.54 8.19
C TRP A 21 -14.68 2.77 8.43
N ARG A 22 -15.93 2.57 8.83
CA ARG A 22 -16.72 3.69 9.39
C ARG A 22 -16.05 4.18 10.67
N ALA A 23 -16.08 5.48 10.94
CA ALA A 23 -15.45 6.09 12.11
C ALA A 23 -15.89 5.45 13.44
N SER A 24 -17.18 5.13 13.57
CA SER A 24 -17.74 4.39 14.72
C SER A 24 -17.08 3.02 14.92
N ALA A 25 -16.94 2.22 13.86
CA ALA A 25 -16.27 0.92 13.91
C ALA A 25 -14.76 1.05 14.15
N HIS A 26 -14.13 2.05 13.53
CA HIS A 26 -12.72 2.39 13.76
C HIS A 26 -12.46 2.68 15.24
N ARG A 27 -13.31 3.48 15.88
CA ARG A 27 -13.20 3.78 17.31
C ARG A 27 -13.29 2.53 18.17
N ALA A 28 -14.37 1.77 18.02
CA ALA A 28 -14.63 0.59 18.84
C ALA A 28 -13.57 -0.53 18.69
N VAL A 29 -13.03 -0.73 17.48
CA VAL A 29 -12.16 -1.87 17.19
C VAL A 29 -10.67 -1.52 17.25
N ILE A 30 -10.30 -0.28 16.92
CA ILE A 30 -8.90 0.13 16.82
C ILE A 30 -8.52 1.05 17.98
N ILE A 31 -9.24 2.16 18.18
CA ILE A 31 -8.88 3.19 19.18
C ILE A 31 -9.03 2.63 20.60
N ASP A 32 -10.19 2.05 20.91
CA ASP A 32 -10.54 1.61 22.26
C ASP A 32 -9.83 0.30 22.65
N HIS A 33 -9.19 -0.37 21.70
CA HIS A 33 -8.46 -1.61 21.95
C HIS A 33 -7.08 -1.31 22.59
N PRO A 34 -6.71 -1.92 23.73
CA PRO A 34 -5.52 -1.55 24.50
C PRO A 34 -4.19 -1.55 23.72
N GLU A 35 -3.94 -2.59 22.91
CA GLU A 35 -2.69 -2.70 22.14
C GLU A 35 -2.78 -2.01 20.78
N LEU A 36 -3.88 -2.18 20.04
CA LEU A 36 -4.09 -1.52 18.75
C LEU A 36 -4.16 0.00 18.87
N GLY A 37 -4.78 0.55 19.91
CA GLY A 37 -4.87 2.00 20.13
C GLY A 37 -3.48 2.63 20.33
N LYS A 38 -2.56 1.93 21.01
CA LYS A 38 -1.16 2.37 21.14
C LYS A 38 -0.45 2.43 19.79
N LEU A 39 -0.71 1.45 18.91
CA LEU A 39 -0.16 1.45 17.55
C LEU A 39 -0.80 2.55 16.70
N ALA A 40 -2.12 2.71 16.81
CA ALA A 40 -2.90 3.67 16.04
C ALA A 40 -2.49 5.13 16.31
N ARG A 41 -2.13 5.48 17.55
CA ARG A 41 -1.59 6.80 17.90
C ARG A 41 -0.24 7.13 17.25
N ARG A 42 0.48 6.12 16.76
CA ARG A 42 1.78 6.28 16.07
C ARG A 42 1.65 6.25 14.55
N LEU A 43 0.44 6.40 14.03
CA LEU A 43 0.12 6.38 12.61
C LEU A 43 -0.61 7.66 12.22
N VAL A 44 -0.48 8.02 10.94
CA VAL A 44 -1.35 9.02 10.31
C VAL A 44 -2.55 8.32 9.69
N TRP A 45 -3.73 8.83 9.97
CA TRP A 45 -5.00 8.38 9.44
C TRP A 45 -5.55 9.44 8.49
N ALA A 46 -6.54 9.06 7.69
CA ALA A 46 -7.30 10.01 6.91
C ALA A 46 -8.78 9.62 6.87
N SER A 47 -9.63 10.64 6.77
CA SER A 47 -11.01 10.49 6.35
C SER A 47 -11.10 10.57 4.82
N PHE A 48 -12.02 9.80 4.26
CA PHE A 48 -12.14 9.59 2.83
C PHE A 48 -13.57 9.83 2.35
N ALA A 49 -13.70 10.44 1.18
CA ALA A 49 -14.93 10.42 0.41
C ALA A 49 -15.17 9.03 -0.19
N ALA A 50 -16.38 8.80 -0.71
CA ALA A 50 -16.76 7.50 -1.28
C ALA A 50 -15.91 7.08 -2.50
N ASP A 51 -15.32 8.04 -3.21
CA ASP A 51 -14.42 7.82 -4.34
C ASP A 51 -12.95 7.59 -3.93
N GLY A 52 -12.65 7.58 -2.62
CA GLY A 52 -11.31 7.38 -2.10
C GLY A 52 -10.46 8.65 -2.00
N THR A 53 -11.02 9.83 -2.31
CA THR A 53 -10.35 11.12 -2.09
C THR A 53 -10.17 11.40 -0.60
N VAL A 54 -8.98 11.84 -0.19
CA VAL A 54 -8.73 12.30 1.19
C VAL A 54 -9.48 13.60 1.44
N ILE A 55 -10.27 13.62 2.52
CA ILE A 55 -10.96 14.82 3.01
C ILE A 55 -10.04 15.53 4.01
N GLU A 56 -9.62 14.80 5.05
CA GLU A 56 -8.76 15.32 6.12
C GLU A 56 -7.79 14.22 6.55
N SER A 57 -6.54 14.58 6.82
CA SER A 57 -5.56 13.68 7.46
C SER A 57 -5.39 14.04 8.93
N PHE A 58 -5.18 13.06 9.80
CA PHE A 58 -5.11 13.28 11.24
C PHE A 58 -4.23 12.24 11.95
N ARG A 59 -3.85 12.52 13.19
CA ARG A 59 -3.33 11.52 14.14
C ARG A 59 -4.30 11.38 15.30
N LEU A 60 -4.08 10.37 16.13
CA LEU A 60 -4.78 10.27 17.41
C LEU A 60 -3.87 10.84 18.50
N ASP A 61 -4.42 11.71 19.35
CA ASP A 61 -3.73 12.17 20.56
C ASP A 61 -3.67 11.07 21.64
N GLN A 62 -3.17 11.42 22.83
CA GLN A 62 -3.02 10.47 23.94
C GLN A 62 -4.35 9.84 24.41
N ASP A 63 -5.46 10.58 24.25
CA ASP A 63 -6.80 10.20 24.67
C ASP A 63 -7.60 9.55 23.52
N GLY A 64 -6.99 9.43 22.34
CA GLY A 64 -7.62 8.86 21.15
C GLY A 64 -8.51 9.84 20.38
N VAL A 65 -8.35 11.14 20.63
CA VAL A 65 -9.05 12.20 19.90
C VAL A 65 -8.32 12.45 18.57
N PRO A 66 -9.05 12.50 17.44
CA PRO A 66 -8.49 12.91 16.16
C PRO A 66 -8.01 14.37 16.22
N VAL A 67 -6.75 14.61 15.83
CA VAL A 67 -6.17 15.95 15.70
C VAL A 67 -5.45 16.08 14.36
N ASP A 68 -5.54 17.26 13.75
CA ASP A 68 -4.89 17.56 12.48
C ASP A 68 -3.36 17.78 12.65
N ALA A 69 -2.67 18.20 11.58
CA ALA A 69 -1.23 18.44 11.62
C ALA A 69 -0.83 19.71 12.42
N ARG A 70 -1.80 20.51 12.88
CA ARG A 70 -1.63 21.70 13.72
C ARG A 70 -2.02 21.44 15.18
N ASP A 71 -2.35 20.19 15.51
CA ASP A 71 -2.85 19.77 16.81
C ASP A 71 -4.26 20.31 17.14
N GLU A 72 -5.02 20.69 16.12
CA GLU A 72 -6.41 21.11 16.25
C GLU A 72 -7.33 19.89 16.25
N ALA A 73 -8.23 19.81 17.24
CA ALA A 73 -9.17 18.70 17.36
C ALA A 73 -10.14 18.66 16.17
N LEU A 74 -10.37 17.46 15.66
CA LEU A 74 -11.27 17.19 14.54
C LEU A 74 -12.49 16.42 14.99
N GLU A 75 -13.67 16.89 14.58
CA GLU A 75 -14.91 16.15 14.71
C GLU A 75 -15.15 15.32 13.45
N LEU A 76 -15.13 13.99 13.59
CA LEU A 76 -15.38 13.06 12.50
C LEU A 76 -16.82 12.53 12.58
N PRO A 77 -17.64 12.67 11.51
CA PRO A 77 -18.95 12.03 11.46
C PRO A 77 -18.84 10.51 11.67
N ASP A 78 -19.80 9.91 12.38
CA ASP A 78 -19.79 8.47 12.69
C ASP A 78 -19.75 7.55 11.45
N ASP A 79 -20.24 8.05 10.33
CA ASP A 79 -20.29 7.39 9.04
C ASP A 79 -19.10 7.71 8.12
N ALA A 80 -18.18 8.60 8.53
CA ALA A 80 -16.98 8.93 7.79
C ALA A 80 -16.13 7.66 7.56
N LEU A 81 -15.57 7.54 6.35
CA LEU A 81 -14.69 6.44 6.01
C LEU A 81 -13.26 6.77 6.45
N ILE A 82 -12.73 6.01 7.40
CA ILE A 82 -11.40 6.18 7.98
C ILE A 82 -10.47 5.08 7.48
N GLY A 83 -9.22 5.42 7.20
CA GLY A 83 -8.17 4.46 6.87
C GLY A 83 -6.80 4.97 7.26
N VAL A 84 -5.82 4.06 7.30
CA VAL A 84 -4.42 4.45 7.46
C VAL A 84 -4.00 5.21 6.20
N ALA A 85 -3.47 6.42 6.36
CA ALA A 85 -3.11 7.26 5.22
C ALA A 85 -1.85 6.74 4.53
N HIS A 86 -1.89 6.59 3.21
CA HIS A 86 -0.69 6.32 2.42
C HIS A 86 -0.03 7.65 1.99
N PRO A 87 1.31 7.78 1.93
CA PRO A 87 1.97 9.03 1.53
C PRO A 87 1.53 9.59 0.18
N VAL A 88 1.23 8.72 -0.81
CA VAL A 88 0.70 9.15 -2.11
C VAL A 88 -0.60 9.94 -2.00
N GLN A 89 -1.40 9.71 -0.95
CA GLN A 89 -2.69 10.35 -0.71
C GLN A 89 -2.55 11.64 0.11
N LEU A 90 -1.46 11.82 0.86
CA LEU A 90 -1.26 12.97 1.74
C LEU A 90 -0.84 14.24 0.99
N GLY A 91 -0.23 14.10 -0.20
CA GLY A 91 0.22 15.25 -1.00
C GLY A 91 1.09 16.21 -0.18
N GLN A 92 0.73 17.49 -0.16
CA GLN A 92 1.47 18.51 0.61
C GLN A 92 1.37 18.34 2.13
N ALA A 93 0.41 17.57 2.64
CA ALA A 93 0.31 17.30 4.08
C ALA A 93 1.43 16.37 4.56
N LEU A 94 2.09 15.63 3.66
CA LEU A 94 3.17 14.70 4.00
C LEU A 94 4.30 15.39 4.76
N ASP A 95 4.81 16.52 4.26
CA ASP A 95 5.90 17.27 4.90
C ASP A 95 5.49 17.79 6.29
N ARG A 96 4.22 18.19 6.46
CA ARG A 96 3.69 18.60 7.76
C ARG A 96 3.69 17.44 8.74
N TRP A 97 3.28 16.25 8.30
CA TRP A 97 3.30 15.05 9.13
C TRP A 97 4.73 14.60 9.50
N HIS A 98 5.69 14.69 8.58
CA HIS A 98 7.10 14.46 8.92
C HIS A 98 7.57 15.41 10.03
N ALA A 99 7.25 16.71 9.91
CA ALA A 99 7.60 17.69 10.92
C ALA A 99 6.93 17.41 12.29
N VAL A 100 5.64 17.05 12.30
CA VAL A 100 4.93 16.67 13.54
C VAL A 100 5.58 15.47 14.20
N PHE A 101 5.85 14.38 13.45
CA PHE A 101 6.45 13.17 14.01
C PHE A 101 7.89 13.41 14.50
N ALA A 102 8.67 14.21 13.80
CA ALA A 102 10.01 14.58 14.22
C ALA A 102 10.00 15.43 15.50
N ASN A 103 9.17 16.47 15.55
CA ASN A 103 9.08 17.38 16.70
C ASN A 103 8.54 16.70 17.96
N SER A 104 7.66 15.69 17.80
CA SER A 104 7.08 14.92 18.91
C SER A 104 7.88 13.64 19.24
N GLU A 105 9.05 13.43 18.61
CA GLU A 105 9.88 12.23 18.77
C GLU A 105 9.11 10.90 18.58
N LEU A 106 8.10 10.92 17.71
CA LEU A 106 7.25 9.76 17.44
C LEU A 106 7.90 8.86 16.40
N SER A 107 8.15 7.59 16.76
CA SER A 107 8.55 6.57 15.80
C SER A 107 7.32 5.86 15.23
N GLN A 108 7.29 5.62 13.91
CA GLN A 108 6.21 4.86 13.29
C GLN A 108 6.45 3.36 13.44
N PRO A 109 5.39 2.55 13.60
CA PRO A 109 5.54 1.13 13.85
C PRO A 109 5.86 0.34 12.56
N PHE A 110 5.66 0.95 11.38
CA PHE A 110 6.16 0.50 10.08
C PHE A 110 6.50 1.73 9.21
N GLU A 111 7.12 1.50 8.05
CA GLU A 111 7.43 2.53 7.05
C GLU A 111 6.12 3.08 6.45
N GLN A 112 5.50 4.06 7.14
CA GLN A 112 4.31 4.77 6.65
C GLN A 112 4.72 6.05 5.93
N LEU A 113 5.16 7.11 6.62
CA LEU A 113 5.46 8.41 6.01
C LEU A 113 6.69 8.34 5.10
N GLU A 114 7.69 7.56 5.49
CA GLU A 114 8.90 7.32 4.70
C GLU A 114 8.66 6.37 3.51
N ARG A 115 7.45 5.84 3.34
CA ARG A 115 7.17 4.87 2.28
C ARG A 115 7.32 5.53 0.92
N ALA A 116 8.24 5.00 0.13
CA ALA A 116 8.50 5.49 -1.22
C ALA A 116 7.23 5.53 -2.08
N VAL A 117 6.98 6.71 -2.67
CA VAL A 117 5.85 6.96 -3.57
C VAL A 117 6.31 6.90 -5.01
N TYR A 118 5.64 6.08 -5.82
CA TYR A 118 5.92 5.95 -7.24
C TYR A 118 4.70 6.39 -8.06
N ARG A 119 4.96 6.90 -9.26
CA ARG A 119 3.92 7.32 -10.21
C ARG A 119 4.29 6.85 -11.61
N PHE A 120 3.28 6.55 -12.41
CA PHE A 120 3.46 6.38 -13.84
C PHE A 120 3.78 7.73 -14.47
N THR A 121 4.64 7.72 -15.49
CA THR A 121 4.73 8.83 -16.43
C THR A 121 3.44 8.93 -17.24
N PRO A 122 3.14 10.09 -17.87
CA PRO A 122 1.95 10.21 -18.72
C PRO A 122 1.89 9.18 -19.85
N ALA A 123 3.05 8.81 -20.42
CA ALA A 123 3.13 7.80 -21.47
C ALA A 123 2.82 6.39 -20.95
N GLU A 124 3.34 6.03 -19.77
CA GLU A 124 3.05 4.74 -19.12
C GLU A 124 1.58 4.64 -18.70
N ALA A 125 1.00 5.72 -18.17
CA ALA A 125 -0.40 5.76 -17.78
C ALA A 125 -1.34 5.58 -18.98
N ALA A 126 -0.99 6.11 -20.15
CA ALA A 126 -1.75 5.95 -21.39
C ALA A 126 -1.47 4.62 -22.13
N SER A 127 -0.65 3.75 -21.54
CA SER A 127 -0.23 2.48 -22.12
C SER A 127 -0.77 1.30 -21.30
N ASN A 128 -0.96 0.17 -21.95
CA ASN A 128 -1.20 -1.11 -21.29
C ASN A 128 0.10 -1.92 -21.14
N GLU A 129 1.25 -1.36 -21.51
CA GLU A 129 2.57 -1.96 -21.37
C GLU A 129 3.49 -1.06 -20.54
N LEU A 130 4.37 -1.67 -19.75
CA LEU A 130 5.32 -0.98 -18.87
C LEU A 130 6.77 -1.43 -19.15
N PRO A 131 7.42 -0.90 -20.22
CA PRO A 131 8.68 -1.41 -20.72
C PRO A 131 9.87 -1.29 -19.76
N ARG A 132 9.82 -0.36 -18.79
CA ARG A 132 10.96 -0.07 -17.89
C ARG A 132 11.39 -1.21 -16.96
N PHE A 133 10.58 -2.27 -16.88
CA PHE A 133 10.85 -3.46 -16.10
C PHE A 133 11.26 -4.67 -16.97
N VAL A 134 11.16 -4.56 -18.29
CA VAL A 134 11.57 -5.61 -19.23
C VAL A 134 13.09 -5.81 -19.12
N ASP A 135 13.55 -7.04 -19.33
CA ASP A 135 14.94 -7.49 -19.23
C ASP A 135 15.56 -7.39 -17.83
N ARG A 136 14.77 -7.07 -16.80
CA ARG A 136 15.25 -7.10 -15.42
C ARG A 136 15.28 -8.54 -14.89
N GLU A 137 16.42 -8.91 -14.32
CA GLU A 137 16.58 -10.18 -13.60
C GLU A 137 15.97 -10.09 -12.20
N VAL A 138 15.23 -11.14 -11.82
CA VAL A 138 14.56 -11.25 -10.54
C VAL A 138 14.82 -12.62 -9.91
N PRO A 139 15.31 -12.69 -8.66
CA PRO A 139 15.51 -13.98 -8.00
C PRO A 139 14.17 -14.69 -7.80
N THR A 140 14.07 -15.96 -8.22
CA THR A 140 12.82 -16.75 -8.16
C THR A 140 12.21 -16.77 -6.75
N ARG A 141 13.05 -16.81 -5.71
CA ARG A 141 12.62 -16.74 -4.30
C ARG A 141 11.80 -15.49 -3.95
N ARG A 142 12.04 -14.35 -4.61
CA ARG A 142 11.33 -13.09 -4.35
C ARG A 142 9.90 -13.13 -4.90
N LEU A 143 9.66 -13.91 -5.95
CA LEU A 143 8.35 -14.08 -6.58
C LEU A 143 7.34 -14.70 -5.62
N TYR A 144 7.77 -15.71 -4.85
CA TYR A 144 6.92 -16.33 -3.82
C TYR A 144 6.46 -15.37 -2.73
N GLY A 145 7.28 -14.37 -2.41
CA GLY A 145 6.93 -13.32 -1.45
C GLY A 145 5.79 -12.43 -1.93
N LEU A 146 5.54 -12.32 -3.23
CA LEU A 146 4.47 -11.49 -3.79
C LEU A 146 3.07 -12.03 -3.49
N ARG A 147 2.93 -13.32 -3.14
CA ARG A 147 1.63 -13.90 -2.70
C ARG A 147 1.03 -13.15 -1.52
N GLN A 148 1.87 -12.65 -0.61
CA GLN A 148 1.39 -11.88 0.54
C GLN A 148 0.85 -10.48 0.16
N HIS A 149 1.07 -10.07 -1.09
CA HIS A 149 0.62 -8.80 -1.66
C HIS A 149 -0.48 -8.99 -2.72
N GLY A 150 -1.13 -10.16 -2.72
CA GLY A 150 -2.26 -10.46 -3.61
C GLY A 150 -1.87 -10.89 -5.02
N TRP A 151 -0.60 -11.25 -5.25
CA TRP A 151 -0.19 -11.83 -6.53
C TRP A 151 -0.47 -13.34 -6.58
N GLU A 152 -0.97 -13.77 -7.72
CA GLU A 152 -1.11 -15.17 -8.09
C GLU A 152 0.08 -15.57 -8.96
N LEU A 153 0.68 -16.72 -8.69
CA LEU A 153 1.82 -17.24 -9.44
C LEU A 153 1.31 -18.28 -10.44
N GLY A 154 1.45 -18.00 -11.72
CA GLY A 154 1.28 -18.95 -12.81
C GLY A 154 2.60 -19.61 -13.19
N TYR A 155 2.56 -20.33 -14.32
CA TYR A 155 3.71 -21.08 -14.83
C TYR A 155 4.75 -20.17 -15.48
N ASP A 156 4.32 -19.21 -16.29
CA ASP A 156 5.17 -18.29 -17.04
C ASP A 156 4.89 -16.82 -16.68
N ALA A 157 3.99 -16.57 -15.73
CA ALA A 157 3.62 -15.21 -15.37
C ALA A 157 3.13 -15.08 -13.93
N LEU A 158 3.15 -13.84 -13.44
CA LEU A 158 2.52 -13.40 -12.21
C LEU A 158 1.28 -12.57 -12.55
N TYR A 159 0.22 -12.72 -11.76
CA TYR A 159 -1.03 -12.00 -11.97
C TYR A 159 -1.42 -11.23 -10.72
N ARG A 160 -1.91 -10.00 -10.88
CA ARG A 160 -2.56 -9.25 -9.80
C ARG A 160 -3.77 -8.50 -10.32
N SER A 161 -4.92 -8.75 -9.68
CA SER A 161 -6.18 -8.12 -10.06
C SER A 161 -6.38 -6.79 -9.33
N PHE A 162 -6.88 -5.80 -10.05
CA PHE A 162 -7.25 -4.48 -9.56
C PHE A 162 -8.72 -4.22 -9.94
N GLY A 163 -9.59 -4.25 -8.93
CA GLY A 163 -11.03 -4.25 -9.16
C GLY A 163 -11.52 -5.46 -9.95
N LEU A 164 -12.61 -5.30 -10.69
CA LEU A 164 -13.28 -6.40 -11.41
C LEU A 164 -12.80 -6.60 -12.86
N LYS A 165 -12.09 -5.61 -13.43
CA LYS A 165 -11.81 -5.56 -14.87
C LYS A 165 -10.32 -5.56 -15.19
N GLN A 166 -9.49 -4.97 -14.33
CA GLN A 166 -8.08 -4.80 -14.63
C GLN A 166 -7.25 -5.90 -13.95
N ARG A 167 -6.29 -6.43 -14.70
CA ARG A 167 -5.33 -7.41 -14.20
C ARG A 167 -3.95 -7.05 -14.74
N VAL A 168 -2.97 -6.95 -13.86
CA VAL A 168 -1.58 -6.79 -14.25
C VAL A 168 -0.95 -8.17 -14.38
N VAL A 169 -0.28 -8.39 -15.51
CA VAL A 169 0.43 -9.61 -15.86
C VAL A 169 1.92 -9.28 -16.00
N VAL A 170 2.76 -10.04 -15.29
CA VAL A 170 4.22 -9.97 -15.41
C VAL A 170 4.68 -11.30 -15.98
N GLU A 171 5.05 -11.31 -17.26
CA GLU A 171 5.57 -12.49 -17.95
C GLU A 171 7.04 -12.71 -17.59
N LEU A 172 7.42 -13.96 -17.39
CA LEU A 172 8.71 -14.40 -16.88
C LEU A 172 9.31 -15.46 -17.80
N ASP A 173 10.62 -15.40 -18.01
CA ASP A 173 11.41 -16.44 -18.67
C ASP A 173 12.53 -16.90 -17.70
N PRO A 174 12.72 -18.22 -17.49
CA PRO A 174 12.04 -19.35 -18.12
C PRO A 174 10.60 -19.61 -17.63
N GLY A 175 10.22 -19.10 -16.45
CA GLY A 175 8.96 -19.38 -15.76
C GLY A 175 9.12 -20.25 -14.50
N ILE A 176 8.07 -20.32 -13.68
CA ILE A 176 7.93 -21.09 -12.44
C ILE A 176 7.25 -22.44 -12.72
N HIS A 177 8.03 -23.52 -12.80
CA HIS A 177 7.54 -24.83 -13.26
C HIS A 177 7.04 -25.74 -12.12
N GLY A 178 7.06 -25.28 -10.86
CA GLY A 178 6.41 -25.96 -9.74
C GLY A 178 7.20 -27.10 -9.10
N GLY A 179 8.50 -27.22 -9.39
CA GLY A 179 9.40 -28.17 -8.77
C GLY A 179 10.50 -27.47 -7.96
N TYR A 180 10.41 -27.52 -6.63
CA TYR A 180 11.35 -26.88 -5.67
C TYR A 180 12.84 -27.20 -5.88
N SER A 181 13.19 -28.17 -6.73
CA SER A 181 14.55 -28.61 -7.01
C SER A 181 15.05 -28.31 -8.44
N TYR A 182 14.26 -27.69 -9.31
CA TYR A 182 14.62 -27.44 -10.71
C TYR A 182 14.29 -26.05 -11.24
N GLU A 183 13.86 -25.12 -10.39
CA GLU A 183 13.62 -23.74 -10.82
C GLU A 183 14.94 -23.00 -11.03
N ALA A 184 15.02 -22.23 -12.11
CA ALA A 184 16.13 -21.32 -12.33
C ALA A 184 16.27 -20.38 -11.12
N GLU A 185 17.50 -20.07 -10.72
CA GLU A 185 17.72 -19.16 -9.59
C GLU A 185 17.22 -17.73 -9.88
N GLN A 186 17.25 -17.37 -11.16
CA GLN A 186 16.82 -16.08 -11.71
C GLN A 186 15.71 -16.30 -12.75
N GLN A 187 14.81 -15.32 -12.82
CA GLN A 187 13.88 -15.13 -13.93
C GLN A 187 14.18 -13.79 -14.58
N VAL A 188 13.81 -13.63 -15.85
CA VAL A 188 13.83 -12.35 -16.55
C VAL A 188 12.39 -11.91 -16.75
N ILE A 189 12.09 -10.64 -16.46
CA ILE A 189 10.81 -10.05 -16.81
C ILE A 189 10.77 -9.82 -18.33
N VAL A 190 9.89 -10.52 -19.03
CA VAL A 190 9.75 -10.42 -20.49
C VAL A 190 8.74 -9.35 -20.87
N ALA A 191 7.67 -9.22 -20.08
CA ALA A 191 6.65 -8.21 -20.30
C ALA A 191 5.95 -7.85 -18.99
N VAL A 192 5.49 -6.60 -18.91
CA VAL A 192 4.56 -6.14 -17.87
C VAL A 192 3.39 -5.49 -18.57
N ARG A 193 2.21 -6.12 -18.48
CA ARG A 193 1.00 -5.74 -19.19
C ARG A 193 -0.16 -5.47 -18.25
N CYS A 194 -1.01 -4.51 -18.59
CA CYS A 194 -2.32 -4.32 -17.99
C CYS A 194 -3.38 -4.90 -18.94
N GLU A 195 -4.06 -5.95 -18.52
CA GLU A 195 -5.23 -6.47 -19.20
C GLU A 195 -6.49 -5.75 -18.71
N GLY A 196 -7.47 -5.56 -19.61
CA GLY A 196 -8.76 -4.93 -19.27
C GLY A 196 -8.71 -3.42 -19.04
N GLY A 197 -7.62 -2.75 -19.47
CA GLY A 197 -7.45 -1.29 -19.41
C GLY A 197 -6.00 -0.86 -19.66
N ASP A 198 -5.70 0.40 -19.36
CA ASP A 198 -4.34 0.94 -19.27
C ASP A 198 -3.92 1.07 -17.78
N PHE A 199 -2.66 1.42 -17.55
CA PHE A 199 -2.16 1.66 -16.18
C PHE A 199 -2.76 2.92 -15.54
N GLY A 200 -3.22 3.88 -16.34
CA GLY A 200 -3.87 5.12 -15.90
C GLY A 200 -5.22 4.91 -15.22
N GLY A 201 -5.90 3.79 -15.50
CA GLY A 201 -7.14 3.41 -14.80
C GLY A 201 -6.95 2.95 -13.35
N LEU A 202 -5.71 2.69 -12.91
CA LEU A 202 -5.43 2.35 -11.51
C LEU A 202 -5.47 3.61 -10.63
N ASP A 203 -6.08 3.51 -9.45
CA ASP A 203 -6.01 4.59 -8.48
C ASP A 203 -4.56 4.84 -8.02
N ALA A 204 -4.30 6.03 -7.48
CA ALA A 204 -2.94 6.46 -7.14
C ALA A 204 -2.25 5.56 -6.10
N LEU A 205 -3.02 4.95 -5.18
CA LEU A 205 -2.50 4.01 -4.18
C LEU A 205 -2.10 2.70 -4.86
N ALA A 206 -3.01 2.11 -5.62
CA ALA A 206 -2.76 0.89 -6.37
C ALA A 206 -1.56 1.04 -7.32
N ALA A 207 -1.47 2.15 -8.04
CA ALA A 207 -0.36 2.48 -8.92
C ALA A 207 0.97 2.58 -8.17
N SER A 208 1.02 3.36 -7.09
CA SER A 208 2.26 3.52 -6.29
C SER A 208 2.74 2.19 -5.71
N GLU A 209 1.82 1.37 -5.19
CA GLU A 209 2.16 0.09 -4.58
C GLU A 209 2.53 -0.98 -5.58
N LEU A 210 1.88 -1.01 -6.75
CA LEU A 210 2.28 -1.87 -7.87
C LEU A 210 3.73 -1.55 -8.28
N LEU A 211 4.02 -0.28 -8.54
CA LEU A 211 5.35 0.15 -8.96
C LEU A 211 6.40 -0.13 -7.89
N ARG A 212 6.11 0.16 -6.61
CA ARG A 212 7.01 -0.16 -5.49
C ARG A 212 7.34 -1.65 -5.43
N GLN A 213 6.36 -2.52 -5.67
CA GLN A 213 6.58 -3.97 -5.67
C GLN A 213 7.44 -4.42 -6.85
N LEU A 214 7.20 -3.87 -8.05
CA LEU A 214 8.01 -4.17 -9.24
C LEU A 214 9.46 -3.66 -9.10
N GLU A 215 9.67 -2.46 -8.58
CA GLU A 215 11.03 -1.94 -8.31
C GLU A 215 11.77 -2.82 -7.30
N ARG A 216 11.11 -3.23 -6.21
CA ARG A 216 11.72 -4.12 -5.21
C ARG A 216 11.96 -5.53 -5.70
N LEU A 217 11.18 -6.01 -6.67
CA LEU A 217 11.38 -7.32 -7.27
C LEU A 217 12.72 -7.36 -8.03
N ALA A 218 13.04 -6.27 -8.70
CA ALA A 218 14.18 -6.12 -9.59
C ALA A 218 15.38 -5.32 -9.02
N ALA A 219 15.39 -5.09 -7.69
CA ALA A 219 16.46 -4.38 -6.97
C ALA A 219 17.51 -5.28 -6.33
#